data_AF-W2K393-F1
#
_entry.id   AF-W2K393-F1
#
_cell.length_a   1.000
_cell.length_b   1.000
_cell.length_c   1.000
_cell.angle_alpha   90.00
_cell.angle_beta   90.00
_cell.angle_gamma   90.00
#
_symmetry.space_group_name_H-M   'P 1'
#
loop_
_entity.id
_entity.type
_entity.pdbx_description
1 polymer ?
#
loop_
_entity_poly.entity_id
_entity_poly.type
_entity_poly.pdbx_seq_one_letter_code
_entity_poly.pdbx_strand_id
1 'polypeptide(L)'
;MQYLFDQGLTDGSLLAMHNAIAKGQVSSVEWLLGHFSFDEYRKTGEAIDKSAEYGHLAMLEFFHEVDSTMSYEDVETKRRRIDPPISWWVHAKDPIYWAAKSGHIEILEWIEANRSQKCLPDSIDIAAKYGHLEVTKWLHQHRTEGCTNMILVQAAKLGHLDVIQWLHLNFPEKCSSEAMYVAAENGHSATVKWLYLNCPNSHTNQAVDRAIHSGYSQVACWLQARFPDYKIGNLLAYQKPLVDVGDPLDSASFEMLLCLHVRFNDVFTSHFLELLRKNLLFYGGRYRPVLDHISNWVDENYPTSPMNTS
;
A
#
# COMPACT_ATOMS: atom_id res chain seq x y z
N MET A 1 -3.61 -34.26 19.74
CA MET A 1 -3.48 -33.16 20.72
C MET A 1 -2.62 -33.46 21.94
N GLN A 2 -2.30 -34.73 22.26
CA GLN A 2 -1.30 -35.05 23.30
C GLN A 2 0.07 -34.38 23.06
N TYR A 3 0.49 -34.30 21.79
CA TYR A 3 1.76 -33.68 21.37
C TYR A 3 1.89 -32.16 21.67
N LEU A 4 0.78 -31.43 21.67
CA LEU A 4 0.78 -29.97 21.90
C LEU A 4 0.68 -29.62 23.40
N PHE A 5 0.22 -30.57 24.21
CA PHE A 5 0.01 -30.39 25.65
C PHE A 5 1.30 -30.63 26.47
N ASP A 6 2.18 -31.52 26.01
CA ASP A 6 3.45 -31.87 26.69
C ASP A 6 4.52 -30.76 26.62
N GLN A 7 4.27 -29.64 25.90
CA GLN A 7 5.25 -28.56 25.64
C GLN A 7 5.03 -27.29 26.47
N GLY A 8 4.07 -27.25 27.41
CA GLY A 8 3.98 -26.17 28.41
C GLY A 8 3.63 -24.77 27.89
N LEU A 9 2.80 -24.66 26.85
CA LEU A 9 2.44 -23.37 26.24
C LEU A 9 1.14 -22.81 26.79
N THR A 10 1.22 -21.90 27.76
CA THR A 10 0.09 -21.06 28.20
C THR A 10 -0.25 -19.92 27.24
N ASP A 11 0.60 -19.65 26.23
CA ASP A 11 0.39 -18.63 25.18
C ASP A 11 0.03 -19.22 23.79
N GLY A 12 -0.08 -20.54 23.67
CA GLY A 12 -0.19 -21.25 22.38
C GLY A 12 -1.58 -21.30 21.76
N SER A 13 -2.66 -21.14 22.54
CA SER A 13 -4.04 -21.33 22.05
C SER A 13 -4.50 -20.21 21.12
N LEU A 14 -4.17 -18.94 21.43
CA LEU A 14 -4.48 -17.80 20.56
C LEU A 14 -3.67 -17.86 19.26
N LEU A 15 -2.39 -18.20 19.36
CA LEU A 15 -1.53 -18.38 18.18
C LEU A 15 -2.01 -19.56 17.33
N ALA A 16 -2.46 -20.66 17.95
CA ALA A 16 -3.06 -21.79 17.26
C ALA A 16 -4.37 -21.39 16.56
N MET A 17 -5.23 -20.59 17.20
CA MET A 17 -6.46 -20.05 16.62
C MET A 17 -6.14 -19.18 15.39
N HIS A 18 -5.22 -18.22 15.52
CA HIS A 18 -4.79 -17.38 14.39
C HIS A 18 -4.19 -18.21 13.25
N ASN A 19 -3.37 -19.21 13.54
CA ASN A 19 -2.79 -20.09 12.53
C ASN A 19 -3.85 -20.97 11.86
N ALA A 20 -4.84 -21.46 12.61
CA ALA A 20 -5.94 -22.25 12.09
C ALA A 20 -6.83 -21.39 11.16
N ILE A 21 -7.15 -20.16 11.57
CA ILE A 21 -7.87 -19.18 10.73
C ILE A 21 -7.06 -18.86 9.49
N ALA A 22 -5.77 -18.52 9.62
CA ALA A 22 -4.90 -18.22 8.48
C ALA A 22 -4.82 -19.37 7.47
N LYS A 23 -4.93 -20.62 7.93
CA LYS A 23 -4.93 -21.82 7.10
C LYS A 23 -6.34 -22.28 6.67
N GLY A 24 -7.41 -21.61 7.06
CA GLY A 24 -8.78 -21.99 6.74
C GLY A 24 -9.24 -23.31 7.39
N GLN A 25 -8.64 -23.70 8.52
CA GLN A 25 -8.90 -24.98 9.18
C GLN A 25 -10.12 -24.92 10.10
N VAL A 26 -11.32 -25.01 9.51
CA VAL A 26 -12.61 -24.89 10.22
C VAL A 26 -12.70 -25.88 11.40
N SER A 27 -12.40 -27.16 11.20
CA SER A 27 -12.47 -28.17 12.26
C SER A 27 -11.50 -27.91 13.43
N SER A 28 -10.36 -27.26 13.15
CA SER A 28 -9.42 -26.88 14.21
C SER A 28 -9.94 -25.68 15.00
N VAL A 29 -10.56 -24.71 14.31
CA VAL A 29 -11.23 -23.57 14.93
C VAL A 29 -12.43 -24.02 15.79
N GLU A 30 -13.29 -24.88 15.25
CA GLU A 30 -14.43 -25.49 15.96
C GLU A 30 -13.96 -26.21 17.23
N TRP A 31 -12.93 -27.06 17.11
CA TRP A 31 -12.37 -27.77 18.25
C TRP A 31 -11.81 -26.80 19.30
N LEU A 32 -11.05 -25.77 18.88
CA LEU A 32 -10.48 -24.77 19.78
C LEU A 32 -11.57 -24.02 20.54
N LEU A 33 -12.62 -23.58 19.86
CA LEU A 33 -13.77 -22.88 20.46
C LEU A 33 -14.51 -23.76 21.48
N GLY A 34 -14.59 -25.07 21.23
CA GLY A 34 -15.20 -26.02 22.18
C GLY A 34 -14.36 -26.34 23.42
N HIS A 35 -13.05 -26.06 23.41
CA HIS A 35 -12.12 -26.48 24.46
C HIS A 35 -11.44 -25.34 25.22
N PHE A 36 -11.53 -24.11 24.72
CA PHE A 36 -10.93 -22.94 25.35
C PHE A 36 -11.93 -21.79 25.47
N SER A 37 -11.95 -21.12 26.63
CA SER A 37 -12.62 -19.84 26.79
C SER A 37 -11.72 -18.75 26.21
N PHE A 38 -12.07 -18.27 25.02
CA PHE A 38 -11.48 -17.07 24.46
C PHE A 38 -12.26 -15.88 25.01
N ASP A 39 -11.56 -14.82 25.44
CA ASP A 39 -12.17 -13.55 25.85
C ASP A 39 -13.13 -13.08 24.73
N GLU A 40 -14.43 -13.30 24.94
CA GLU A 40 -15.40 -13.78 23.93
C GLU A 40 -15.70 -12.79 22.78
N TYR A 41 -15.32 -11.53 22.94
CA TYR A 41 -15.94 -10.45 22.16
C TYR A 41 -14.97 -9.72 21.23
N ARG A 42 -13.74 -9.38 21.67
CA ARG A 42 -12.80 -8.63 20.80
C ARG A 42 -12.07 -9.50 19.79
N LYS A 43 -11.86 -10.78 20.12
CA LYS A 43 -11.02 -11.71 19.34
C LYS A 43 -11.81 -12.46 18.27
N THR A 44 -13.11 -12.65 18.49
CA THR A 44 -14.05 -13.26 17.53
C THR A 44 -14.32 -12.33 16.35
N GLY A 45 -14.43 -11.02 16.58
CA GLY A 45 -14.46 -10.01 15.52
C GLY A 45 -13.20 -10.03 14.64
N GLU A 46 -12.02 -10.13 15.26
CA GLU A 46 -10.75 -10.27 14.54
C GLU A 46 -10.69 -11.57 13.73
N ALA A 47 -11.30 -12.66 14.21
CA ALA A 47 -11.34 -13.93 13.48
C ALA A 47 -12.17 -13.84 12.19
N ILE A 48 -13.33 -13.15 12.22
CA ILE A 48 -14.15 -12.90 11.03
C ILE A 48 -13.40 -12.00 10.04
N ASP A 49 -12.81 -10.90 10.52
CA ASP A 49 -12.00 -9.99 9.71
C ASP A 49 -10.82 -10.71 9.04
N LYS A 50 -10.11 -11.58 9.78
CA LYS A 50 -9.00 -12.38 9.23
C LYS A 50 -9.47 -13.44 8.26
N SER A 51 -10.62 -14.07 8.50
CA SER A 51 -11.20 -15.03 7.54
C SER A 51 -11.57 -14.34 6.24
N ALA A 52 -12.09 -13.11 6.31
CA ALA A 52 -12.34 -12.26 5.15
C ALA A 52 -11.04 -11.80 4.47
N GLU A 53 -10.00 -11.44 5.23
CA GLU A 53 -8.68 -11.06 4.69
C GLU A 53 -8.00 -12.20 3.95
N TYR A 54 -8.16 -13.45 4.40
CA TYR A 54 -7.49 -14.61 3.82
C TYR A 54 -8.33 -15.40 2.79
N GLY A 55 -9.60 -15.03 2.57
CA GLY A 55 -10.42 -15.68 1.55
C GLY A 55 -11.11 -16.97 2.01
N HIS A 56 -11.25 -17.19 3.32
CA HIS A 56 -11.80 -18.44 3.86
C HIS A 56 -13.33 -18.39 3.99
N LEU A 57 -14.04 -18.54 2.87
CA LEU A 57 -15.51 -18.53 2.84
C LEU A 57 -16.14 -19.55 3.80
N ALA A 58 -15.65 -20.79 3.81
CA ALA A 58 -16.15 -21.84 4.71
C ALA A 58 -16.02 -21.48 6.20
N MET A 59 -15.02 -20.68 6.57
CA MET A 59 -14.85 -20.20 7.93
C MET A 59 -15.88 -19.12 8.28
N LEU A 60 -16.21 -18.24 7.33
CA LEU A 60 -17.28 -17.24 7.48
C LEU A 60 -18.66 -17.89 7.56
N GLU A 61 -18.92 -18.91 6.75
CA GLU A 61 -20.13 -19.74 6.81
C GLU A 61 -20.25 -20.40 8.18
N PHE A 62 -19.18 -21.02 8.68
CA PHE A 62 -19.13 -21.59 10.02
C PHE A 62 -19.46 -20.56 11.10
N PHE A 63 -18.82 -19.38 11.08
CA PHE A 63 -19.12 -18.33 12.05
C PHE A 63 -20.56 -17.81 11.94
N HIS A 64 -21.17 -17.85 10.75
CA HIS A 64 -22.57 -17.49 10.56
C HIS A 64 -23.55 -18.55 11.06
N GLU A 65 -23.23 -19.83 10.87
CA GLU A 65 -24.03 -20.95 11.35
C GLU A 65 -24.02 -21.00 12.89
N VAL A 66 -22.86 -20.79 13.52
CA VAL A 66 -22.76 -20.72 14.98
C VAL A 66 -23.57 -19.54 15.53
N ASP A 67 -23.51 -18.38 14.88
CA ASP A 67 -24.31 -17.21 15.24
C ASP A 67 -25.84 -17.48 15.15
N SER A 68 -26.25 -18.21 14.11
CA SER A 68 -27.65 -18.56 13.86
C SER A 68 -28.19 -19.60 14.85
N THR A 69 -27.35 -20.53 15.31
CA THR A 69 -27.72 -21.59 16.27
C THR A 69 -27.76 -21.07 17.71
N MET A 70 -26.83 -20.20 18.11
CA MET A 70 -26.82 -19.56 19.44
C MET A 70 -28.04 -18.65 19.68
N SER A 71 -28.60 -18.08 18.61
CA SER A 71 -29.82 -17.27 18.67
C SER A 71 -31.08 -18.04 19.12
N TYR A 72 -31.10 -19.37 19.05
CA TYR A 72 -32.32 -20.17 19.28
C TYR A 72 -32.33 -20.99 20.59
N GLU A 73 -31.19 -21.52 21.05
CA GLU A 73 -31.17 -22.41 22.23
C GLU A 73 -31.18 -21.67 23.59
N ASP A 74 -30.67 -20.43 23.67
CA ASP A 74 -30.54 -19.70 24.94
C ASP A 74 -31.82 -18.99 25.42
N VAL A 75 -32.88 -18.95 24.59
CA VAL A 75 -34.17 -18.34 24.99
C VAL A 75 -34.90 -19.21 26.02
N GLU A 76 -34.61 -20.50 26.11
CA GLU A 76 -35.40 -21.43 26.91
C GLU A 76 -34.89 -21.65 28.34
N THR A 77 -33.63 -21.32 28.67
CA THR A 77 -33.05 -21.73 29.97
C THR A 77 -32.79 -20.67 31.03
N LYS A 78 -32.84 -19.34 30.79
CA LYS A 78 -32.63 -18.36 31.89
C LYS A 78 -33.49 -17.10 31.81
N ARG A 79 -34.58 -17.08 32.61
CA ARG A 79 -35.23 -15.86 33.09
C ARG A 79 -34.29 -15.08 34.03
N ARG A 80 -33.35 -14.32 33.48
CA ARG A 80 -32.76 -13.11 34.09
C ARG A 80 -32.42 -12.15 32.95
N ARG A 81 -32.73 -10.86 33.11
CA ARG A 81 -32.38 -9.80 32.17
C ARG A 81 -30.88 -9.91 31.85
N ILE A 82 -30.55 -10.45 30.69
CA ILE A 82 -29.22 -10.51 30.10
C ILE A 82 -29.46 -10.09 28.66
N ASP A 83 -28.61 -9.19 28.18
CA ASP A 83 -28.64 -8.60 26.86
C ASP A 83 -28.82 -9.68 25.76
N PRO A 84 -29.47 -9.36 24.63
CA PRO A 84 -29.68 -10.33 23.54
C PRO A 84 -28.34 -10.96 23.13
N PRO A 85 -28.32 -12.23 22.69
CA PRO A 85 -27.08 -12.90 22.29
C PRO A 85 -26.34 -12.03 21.28
N ILE A 86 -25.16 -11.54 21.69
CA ILE A 86 -24.41 -10.55 20.91
C ILE A 86 -23.78 -11.30 19.74
N SER A 87 -24.32 -11.05 18.54
CA SER A 87 -23.83 -11.68 17.31
C SER A 87 -22.34 -11.42 17.13
N TRP A 88 -21.56 -12.46 16.80
CA TRP A 88 -20.09 -12.34 16.64
C TRP A 88 -19.69 -11.29 15.59
N TRP A 89 -20.59 -11.06 14.63
CA TRP A 89 -20.46 -10.08 13.57
C TRP A 89 -20.55 -8.63 14.06
N VAL A 90 -21.08 -8.36 15.26
CA VAL A 90 -21.09 -7.02 15.87
C VAL A 90 -19.68 -6.54 16.21
N HIS A 91 -18.74 -7.47 16.40
CA HIS A 91 -17.36 -7.16 16.73
C HIS A 91 -16.42 -7.22 15.54
N ALA A 92 -16.84 -7.82 14.42
CA ALA A 92 -16.11 -7.73 13.16
C ALA A 92 -16.03 -6.25 12.79
N LYS A 93 -14.82 -5.72 12.62
CA LYS A 93 -14.69 -4.28 12.36
C LYS A 93 -15.22 -4.00 10.98
N ASP A 94 -14.66 -4.64 9.97
CA ASP A 94 -14.97 -4.39 8.57
C ASP A 94 -14.58 -5.59 7.69
N PRO A 95 -15.32 -6.72 7.72
CA PRO A 95 -14.98 -7.89 6.90
C PRO A 95 -15.00 -7.56 5.39
N ILE A 96 -15.86 -6.64 4.98
CA ILE A 96 -15.93 -6.16 3.59
C ILE A 96 -14.68 -5.35 3.22
N TYR A 97 -14.12 -4.57 4.15
CA TYR A 97 -12.83 -3.88 3.93
C TYR A 97 -11.74 -4.90 3.62
N TRP A 98 -11.63 -5.94 4.45
CA TRP A 98 -10.59 -6.95 4.31
C TRP A 98 -10.76 -7.80 3.05
N ALA A 99 -11.99 -8.20 2.72
CA ALA A 99 -12.29 -8.90 1.47
C ALA A 99 -11.98 -8.04 0.24
N ALA A 100 -12.34 -6.75 0.25
CA ALA A 100 -12.03 -5.82 -0.83
C ALA A 100 -10.51 -5.56 -0.97
N LYS A 101 -9.82 -5.40 0.16
CA LYS A 101 -8.37 -5.22 0.23
C LYS A 101 -7.58 -6.43 -0.29
N SER A 102 -8.11 -7.64 -0.11
CA SER A 102 -7.45 -8.90 -0.50
C SER A 102 -7.95 -9.48 -1.83
N GLY A 103 -9.00 -8.91 -2.43
CA GLY A 103 -9.47 -9.32 -3.75
C GLY A 103 -10.49 -10.46 -3.75
N HIS A 104 -11.14 -10.75 -2.62
CA HIS A 104 -12.02 -11.92 -2.46
C HIS A 104 -13.48 -11.59 -2.81
N ILE A 105 -13.83 -11.64 -4.10
CA ILE A 105 -15.20 -11.39 -4.59
C ILE A 105 -16.20 -12.35 -3.96
N GLU A 106 -15.87 -13.64 -3.87
CA GLU A 106 -16.77 -14.66 -3.33
C GLU A 106 -17.24 -14.33 -1.90
N ILE A 107 -16.36 -13.73 -1.09
CA ILE A 107 -16.70 -13.28 0.26
C ILE A 107 -17.64 -12.07 0.21
N LEU A 108 -17.42 -11.13 -0.70
CA LEU A 108 -18.28 -9.96 -0.86
C LEU A 108 -19.68 -10.38 -1.33
N GLU A 109 -19.77 -11.29 -2.30
CA GLU A 109 -21.02 -11.86 -2.79
C GLU A 109 -21.78 -12.58 -1.68
N TRP A 110 -21.07 -13.39 -0.88
CA TRP A 110 -21.68 -14.11 0.23
C TRP A 110 -22.16 -13.16 1.34
N ILE A 111 -21.37 -12.12 1.70
CA ILE A 111 -21.78 -11.14 2.71
C ILE A 111 -23.03 -10.38 2.24
N GLU A 112 -23.07 -9.94 0.97
CA GLU A 112 -24.22 -9.22 0.40
C GLU A 112 -25.48 -10.09 0.38
N ALA A 113 -25.35 -11.39 0.07
CA ALA A 113 -26.49 -12.31 0.00
C ALA A 113 -27.04 -12.71 1.39
N ASN A 114 -26.17 -12.82 2.41
CA ASN A 114 -26.53 -13.40 3.70
C ASN A 114 -26.62 -12.37 4.84
N ARG A 115 -26.09 -11.16 4.67
CA ARG A 115 -26.09 -10.13 5.72
C ARG A 115 -26.55 -8.78 5.19
N SER A 116 -27.31 -8.06 6.01
CA SER A 116 -27.74 -6.68 5.74
C SER A 116 -26.65 -5.64 6.07
N GLN A 117 -25.39 -6.05 6.18
CA GLN A 117 -24.29 -5.16 6.54
C GLN A 117 -23.98 -4.24 5.36
N LYS A 118 -24.26 -2.95 5.51
CA LYS A 118 -23.92 -1.94 4.51
C LYS A 118 -22.41 -1.94 4.33
N CYS A 119 -21.93 -2.15 3.10
CA CYS A 119 -20.51 -1.98 2.85
C CYS A 119 -20.10 -0.50 2.99
N LEU A 120 -18.84 -0.27 3.34
CA LEU A 120 -18.30 1.07 3.56
C LEU A 120 -18.24 1.88 2.25
N PRO A 121 -18.53 3.20 2.27
CA PRO A 121 -18.46 4.05 1.07
C PRO A 121 -17.14 3.91 0.29
N ASP A 122 -16.03 3.64 1.00
CA ASP A 122 -14.69 3.60 0.41
C ASP A 122 -14.27 2.21 -0.11
N SER A 123 -15.14 1.19 -0.09
CA SER A 123 -14.77 -0.18 -0.49
C SER A 123 -14.26 -0.27 -1.95
N ILE A 124 -14.83 0.51 -2.87
CA ILE A 124 -14.38 0.57 -4.27
C ILE A 124 -12.93 1.10 -4.34
N ASP A 125 -12.68 2.18 -3.61
CA ASP A 125 -11.37 2.82 -3.53
C ASP A 125 -10.31 1.88 -2.95
N ILE A 126 -10.66 1.11 -1.92
CA ILE A 126 -9.77 0.10 -1.32
C ILE A 126 -9.43 -0.99 -2.34
N ALA A 127 -10.42 -1.59 -2.99
CA ALA A 127 -10.18 -2.62 -4.00
C ALA A 127 -9.29 -2.11 -5.14
N ALA A 128 -9.58 -0.89 -5.63
CA ALA A 128 -8.81 -0.26 -6.69
C ALA A 128 -7.38 0.07 -6.26
N LYS A 129 -7.20 0.59 -5.03
CA LYS A 129 -5.90 0.87 -4.45
C LYS A 129 -5.01 -0.37 -4.41
N TYR A 130 -5.56 -1.55 -4.09
CA TYR A 130 -4.79 -2.80 -4.03
C TYR A 130 -4.79 -3.61 -5.33
N GLY A 131 -5.35 -3.06 -6.42
CA GLY A 131 -5.24 -3.66 -7.76
C GLY A 131 -6.27 -4.75 -8.07
N HIS A 132 -7.33 -4.86 -7.28
CA HIS A 132 -8.34 -5.90 -7.45
C HIS A 132 -9.43 -5.45 -8.45
N LEU A 133 -9.09 -5.37 -9.73
CA LEU A 133 -9.96 -4.87 -10.80
C LEU A 133 -11.35 -5.52 -10.81
N GLU A 134 -11.42 -6.85 -10.67
CA GLU A 134 -12.71 -7.56 -10.72
C GLU A 134 -13.57 -7.23 -9.49
N VAL A 135 -12.98 -7.06 -8.31
CA VAL A 135 -13.69 -6.55 -7.12
C VAL A 135 -14.15 -5.11 -7.35
N THR A 136 -13.29 -4.25 -7.92
CA THR A 136 -13.63 -2.86 -8.23
C THR A 136 -14.83 -2.77 -9.16
N LYS A 137 -14.86 -3.58 -10.22
CA LYS A 137 -16.00 -3.69 -11.16
C LYS A 137 -17.26 -4.17 -10.46
N TRP A 138 -17.15 -5.24 -9.68
CA TRP A 138 -18.27 -5.82 -8.96
C TRP A 138 -18.89 -4.82 -7.99
N LEU A 139 -18.07 -4.18 -7.16
CA LEU A 139 -18.51 -3.14 -6.24
C LEU A 139 -19.12 -1.96 -7.00
N HIS A 140 -18.55 -1.52 -8.12
CA HIS A 140 -19.13 -0.43 -8.90
C HIS A 140 -20.53 -0.76 -9.45
N GLN A 141 -20.80 -2.01 -9.83
CA GLN A 141 -22.10 -2.43 -10.37
C GLN A 141 -23.18 -2.56 -9.29
N HIS A 142 -22.80 -2.93 -8.07
CA HIS A 142 -23.75 -3.24 -6.99
C HIS A 142 -23.96 -2.07 -6.03
N ARG A 143 -23.26 -0.93 -6.22
CA ARG A 143 -23.17 0.16 -5.24
C ARG A 143 -23.45 1.50 -5.87
N THR A 144 -24.07 2.39 -5.10
CA THR A 144 -24.46 3.74 -5.59
C THR A 144 -23.60 4.86 -5.01
N GLU A 145 -22.76 4.58 -4.00
CA GLU A 145 -21.95 5.62 -3.33
C GLU A 145 -20.87 6.24 -4.23
N GLY A 146 -20.50 5.55 -5.32
CA GLY A 146 -19.46 6.00 -6.25
C GLY A 146 -18.05 5.82 -5.70
N CYS A 147 -17.05 6.39 -6.39
CA CYS A 147 -15.64 6.35 -5.98
C CYS A 147 -15.10 7.75 -5.71
N THR A 148 -14.12 7.87 -4.82
CA THR A 148 -13.56 9.19 -4.50
C THR A 148 -12.71 9.73 -5.65
N ASN A 149 -12.30 11.00 -5.57
CA ASN A 149 -11.38 11.58 -6.55
C ASN A 149 -9.93 11.08 -6.37
N MET A 150 -9.61 10.44 -5.25
CA MET A 150 -8.26 9.96 -4.94
C MET A 150 -8.00 8.54 -5.44
N ILE A 151 -9.04 7.82 -5.89
CA ILE A 151 -8.94 6.43 -6.33
C ILE A 151 -7.86 6.22 -7.41
N LEU A 152 -7.80 7.10 -8.41
CA LEU A 152 -6.85 7.00 -9.51
C LEU A 152 -5.42 7.31 -9.05
N VAL A 153 -5.24 8.25 -8.12
CA VAL A 153 -3.95 8.55 -7.49
C VAL A 153 -3.44 7.37 -6.66
N GLN A 154 -4.33 6.73 -5.89
CA GLN A 154 -3.97 5.56 -5.08
C GLN A 154 -3.59 4.36 -5.94
N ALA A 155 -4.35 4.06 -7.00
CA ALA A 155 -4.00 3.02 -7.97
C ALA A 155 -2.69 3.34 -8.69
N ALA A 156 -2.45 4.61 -9.05
CA ALA A 156 -1.21 5.07 -9.67
C ALA A 156 0.00 4.92 -8.76
N LYS A 157 -0.15 5.17 -7.45
CA LYS A 157 0.90 4.98 -6.44
C LYS A 157 1.39 3.55 -6.35
N LEU A 158 0.50 2.57 -6.50
CA LEU A 158 0.82 1.14 -6.42
C LEU A 158 1.01 0.47 -7.78
N GLY A 159 0.81 1.22 -8.88
CA GLY A 159 1.15 0.76 -10.23
C GLY A 159 0.10 -0.12 -10.90
N HIS A 160 -1.15 -0.09 -10.42
CA HIS A 160 -2.25 -0.92 -10.93
C HIS A 160 -2.82 -0.35 -12.24
N LEU A 161 -2.10 -0.56 -13.34
CA LEU A 161 -2.43 -0.01 -14.66
C LEU A 161 -3.79 -0.49 -15.19
N ASP A 162 -4.15 -1.74 -14.94
CA ASP A 162 -5.43 -2.34 -15.31
C ASP A 162 -6.63 -1.64 -14.64
N VAL A 163 -6.50 -1.35 -13.34
CA VAL A 163 -7.45 -0.53 -12.59
C VAL A 163 -7.53 0.88 -13.15
N ILE A 164 -6.39 1.51 -13.45
CA ILE A 164 -6.34 2.88 -14.00
C ILE A 164 -7.01 2.95 -15.38
N GLN A 165 -6.77 1.96 -16.24
CA GLN A 165 -7.42 1.84 -17.54
C GLN A 165 -8.93 1.77 -17.39
N TRP A 166 -9.42 0.93 -16.48
CA TRP A 166 -10.85 0.81 -16.22
C TRP A 166 -11.43 2.09 -15.62
N LEU A 167 -10.74 2.72 -14.67
CA LEU A 167 -11.17 3.98 -14.05
C LEU A 167 -11.28 5.09 -15.09
N HIS A 168 -10.32 5.20 -16.02
CA HIS A 168 -10.37 6.21 -17.07
C HIS A 168 -11.54 6.01 -18.04
N LEU A 169 -11.88 4.76 -18.37
CA LEU A 169 -13.01 4.46 -19.26
C LEU A 169 -14.36 4.84 -18.63
N ASN A 170 -14.50 4.70 -17.31
CA ASN A 170 -15.75 4.97 -16.61
C ASN A 170 -15.81 6.39 -16.00
N PHE A 171 -14.64 6.97 -15.70
CA PHE A 171 -14.48 8.26 -15.00
C PHE A 171 -13.33 9.07 -15.62
N PRO A 172 -13.42 9.47 -16.89
CA PRO A 172 -12.34 10.18 -17.59
C PRO A 172 -11.94 11.50 -16.92
N GLU A 173 -12.86 12.14 -16.20
CA GLU A 173 -12.63 13.37 -15.44
C GLU A 173 -11.69 13.22 -14.24
N LYS A 174 -11.44 11.99 -13.76
CA LYS A 174 -10.55 11.72 -12.61
C LYS A 174 -9.06 11.68 -12.97
N CYS A 175 -8.71 11.77 -14.25
CA CYS A 175 -7.32 11.95 -14.66
C CYS A 175 -6.74 13.24 -14.06
N SER A 176 -5.66 13.13 -13.28
CA SER A 176 -4.99 14.27 -12.64
C SER A 176 -3.48 14.25 -12.86
N SER A 177 -2.86 15.43 -12.76
CA SER A 177 -1.40 15.57 -12.72
C SER A 177 -0.79 14.90 -11.48
N GLU A 178 -1.55 14.81 -10.40
CA GLU A 178 -1.16 14.10 -9.19
C GLU A 178 -0.91 12.62 -9.42
N ALA A 179 -1.79 11.95 -10.16
CA ALA A 179 -1.58 10.56 -10.51
C ALA A 179 -0.29 10.33 -11.31
N MET A 180 0.04 11.27 -12.22
CA MET A 180 1.28 11.20 -13.01
C MET A 180 2.51 11.30 -12.13
N TYR A 181 2.62 12.35 -11.30
CA TYR A 181 3.83 12.54 -10.50
C TYR A 181 3.98 11.50 -9.40
N VAL A 182 2.88 10.95 -8.86
CA VAL A 182 2.90 9.85 -7.88
C VAL A 182 3.30 8.53 -8.54
N ALA A 183 2.79 8.21 -9.74
CA ALA A 183 3.25 7.04 -10.49
C ALA A 183 4.75 7.13 -10.81
N ALA A 184 5.23 8.34 -11.14
CA ALA A 184 6.64 8.59 -11.41
C ALA A 184 7.52 8.47 -10.16
N GLU A 185 7.05 9.00 -9.02
CA GLU A 185 7.70 8.87 -7.70
C GLU A 185 7.85 7.42 -7.23
N ASN A 186 7.02 6.51 -7.73
CA ASN A 186 7.04 5.08 -7.37
C ASN A 186 7.56 4.19 -8.51
N GLY A 187 8.10 4.77 -9.59
CA GLY A 187 8.80 4.03 -10.64
C GLY A 187 7.89 3.27 -11.62
N HIS A 188 6.57 3.50 -11.58
CA HIS A 188 5.58 2.78 -12.38
C HIS A 188 5.59 3.24 -13.84
N SER A 189 6.63 2.85 -14.58
CA SER A 189 6.90 3.27 -15.96
C SER A 189 5.74 3.01 -16.91
N ALA A 190 5.05 1.87 -16.77
CA ALA A 190 3.90 1.52 -17.61
C ALA A 190 2.73 2.48 -17.35
N THR A 191 2.44 2.77 -16.08
CA THR A 191 1.42 3.72 -15.65
C THR A 191 1.73 5.14 -16.12
N VAL A 192 2.96 5.61 -15.95
CA VAL A 192 3.41 6.94 -16.42
C VAL A 192 3.21 7.08 -17.93
N LYS A 193 3.66 6.09 -18.70
CA LYS A 193 3.50 6.07 -20.16
C LYS A 193 2.03 6.12 -20.56
N TRP A 194 1.21 5.32 -19.90
CA TRP A 194 -0.20 5.23 -20.21
C TRP A 194 -0.95 6.50 -19.85
N LEU A 195 -0.73 7.08 -18.65
CA LEU A 195 -1.32 8.35 -18.23
C LEU A 195 -0.93 9.47 -19.19
N TYR A 196 0.33 9.55 -19.61
CA TYR A 196 0.78 10.55 -20.57
C TYR A 196 0.04 10.45 -21.92
N LEU A 197 -0.17 9.23 -22.42
CA LEU A 197 -0.78 9.03 -23.74
C LEU A 197 -2.30 9.23 -23.73
N ASN A 198 -2.98 8.95 -22.61
CA ASN A 198 -4.45 8.90 -22.55
C ASN A 198 -5.08 10.03 -21.72
N CYS A 199 -4.32 10.67 -20.83
CA CYS A 199 -4.81 11.75 -19.96
C CYS A 199 -4.01 13.04 -20.19
N PRO A 200 -4.42 13.96 -21.10
CA PRO A 200 -3.75 15.24 -21.29
C PRO A 200 -3.63 16.08 -20.00
N ASN A 201 -4.66 16.04 -19.16
CA ASN A 201 -4.69 16.73 -17.85
C ASN A 201 -3.66 16.19 -16.84
N SER A 202 -3.03 15.05 -17.13
CA SER A 202 -1.99 14.46 -16.28
C SER A 202 -0.59 14.99 -16.56
N HIS A 203 -0.39 15.73 -17.66
CA HIS A 203 0.92 16.22 -18.06
C HIS A 203 1.46 17.21 -17.03
N THR A 204 2.57 16.85 -16.38
CA THR A 204 3.24 17.71 -15.41
C THR A 204 4.75 17.45 -15.42
N ASN A 205 5.52 18.52 -15.41
CA ASN A 205 6.96 18.49 -15.26
C ASN A 205 7.40 18.07 -13.84
N GLN A 206 6.54 18.24 -12.82
CA GLN A 206 6.82 17.78 -11.46
C GLN A 206 7.10 16.27 -11.39
N ALA A 207 6.54 15.50 -12.34
CA ALA A 207 6.78 14.07 -12.43
C ALA A 207 8.24 13.72 -12.75
N VAL A 208 8.94 14.58 -13.50
CA VAL A 208 10.38 14.42 -13.79
C VAL A 208 11.16 14.49 -12.47
N ASP A 209 10.93 15.54 -11.68
CA ASP A 209 11.64 15.73 -10.42
C ASP A 209 11.33 14.63 -9.42
N ARG A 210 10.07 14.20 -9.30
CA ARG A 210 9.66 13.10 -8.42
C ARG A 210 10.33 11.77 -8.79
N ALA A 211 10.44 11.47 -10.08
CA ALA A 211 11.16 10.28 -10.54
C ALA A 211 12.66 10.35 -10.22
N ILE A 212 13.28 11.53 -10.36
CA ILE A 212 14.70 11.74 -10.04
C ILE A 212 14.95 11.57 -8.53
N HIS A 213 14.14 12.21 -7.69
CA HIS A 213 14.24 12.11 -6.23
C HIS A 213 14.12 10.67 -5.73
N SER A 214 13.27 9.86 -6.37
CA SER A 214 13.06 8.46 -5.99
C SER A 214 14.00 7.47 -6.70
N GLY A 215 14.99 7.93 -7.47
CA GLY A 215 15.99 7.04 -8.10
C GLY A 215 15.54 6.38 -9.41
N TYR A 216 14.38 6.75 -9.98
CA TYR A 216 13.83 6.12 -11.18
C TYR A 216 14.31 6.78 -12.50
N SER A 217 15.57 6.52 -12.86
CA SER A 217 16.27 7.18 -13.99
C SER A 217 15.58 6.97 -15.34
N GLN A 218 15.04 5.78 -15.58
CA GLN A 218 14.32 5.46 -16.82
C GLN A 218 13.04 6.29 -16.97
N VAL A 219 12.29 6.45 -15.88
CA VAL A 219 11.06 7.26 -15.86
C VAL A 219 11.41 8.73 -16.07
N ALA A 220 12.42 9.23 -15.33
CA ALA A 220 12.91 10.60 -15.46
C ALA A 220 13.36 10.93 -16.89
N CYS A 221 14.19 10.09 -17.50
CA CYS A 221 14.66 10.27 -18.88
C CYS A 221 13.50 10.26 -19.87
N TRP A 222 12.55 9.35 -19.70
CA TRP A 222 11.40 9.24 -20.57
C TRP A 222 10.49 10.49 -20.48
N LEU A 223 10.27 11.01 -19.27
CA LEU A 223 9.47 12.22 -19.05
C LEU A 223 10.21 13.48 -19.54
N GLN A 224 11.52 13.62 -19.28
CA GLN A 224 12.29 14.79 -19.71
C GLN A 224 12.31 14.94 -21.23
N ALA A 225 12.40 13.83 -21.98
CA ALA A 225 12.30 13.86 -23.44
C ALA A 225 10.97 14.46 -23.96
N ARG A 226 9.95 14.55 -23.10
CA ARG A 226 8.61 15.09 -23.38
C ARG A 226 8.36 16.46 -22.75
N PHE A 227 9.29 16.93 -21.93
CA PHE A 227 9.30 18.28 -21.37
C PHE A 227 10.67 18.94 -21.65
N PRO A 228 11.05 19.17 -22.93
CA PRO A 228 12.39 19.63 -23.29
C PRO A 228 12.74 21.01 -22.71
N ASP A 229 11.73 21.87 -22.53
CA ASP A 229 11.90 23.22 -21.97
C ASP A 229 12.03 23.20 -20.43
N TYR A 230 11.76 22.05 -19.78
CA TYR A 230 11.87 21.94 -18.34
C TYR A 230 13.32 21.77 -17.91
N LYS A 231 13.83 22.73 -17.14
CA LYS A 231 15.14 22.63 -16.51
C LYS A 231 15.01 21.99 -15.14
N ILE A 232 15.53 20.79 -15.01
CA ILE A 232 15.66 20.05 -13.76
C ILE A 232 16.55 20.87 -12.82
N GLY A 233 16.14 21.07 -11.56
CA GLY A 233 17.01 21.68 -10.54
C GLY A 233 16.31 22.50 -9.47
N ASN A 234 15.22 23.22 -9.80
CA ASN A 234 14.60 24.15 -8.85
C ASN A 234 13.93 23.49 -7.66
N LEU A 235 13.43 22.25 -7.76
CA LEU A 235 12.80 21.53 -6.64
C LEU A 235 13.74 20.52 -5.98
N LEU A 236 14.82 20.10 -6.67
CA LEU A 236 15.82 19.15 -6.16
C LEU A 236 16.60 19.67 -4.93
N ALA A 237 16.67 20.99 -4.76
CA ALA A 237 17.35 21.61 -3.61
C ALA A 237 16.46 21.77 -2.37
N TYR A 238 15.12 21.79 -2.53
CA TYR A 238 14.18 22.14 -1.45
C TYR A 238 13.32 20.97 -0.95
N GLN A 239 13.26 19.86 -1.70
CA GLN A 239 12.58 18.64 -1.28
C GLN A 239 13.64 17.54 -1.14
N LYS A 240 13.49 16.69 -0.10
CA LYS A 240 14.35 15.57 0.34
C LYS A 240 15.64 15.36 -0.49
N PRO A 241 16.85 15.53 0.06
CA PRO A 241 18.08 15.47 -0.75
C PRO A 241 18.14 14.19 -1.58
N LEU A 242 18.54 14.32 -2.86
CA LEU A 242 18.81 13.24 -3.81
C LEU A 242 19.70 12.11 -3.21
N VAL A 243 20.45 12.48 -2.18
CA VAL A 243 21.21 11.59 -1.31
C VAL A 243 20.66 11.73 0.11
N ASP A 244 19.58 10.99 0.42
CA ASP A 244 19.10 10.80 1.79
C ASP A 244 19.70 9.50 2.34
N VAL A 245 20.83 9.63 3.03
CA VAL A 245 21.57 8.48 3.62
C VAL A 245 20.90 7.95 4.91
N GLY A 246 19.65 8.36 5.19
CA GLY A 246 18.83 7.76 6.24
C GLY A 246 18.44 6.31 5.96
N ASP A 247 18.47 5.90 4.69
CA ASP A 247 18.44 4.51 4.21
C ASP A 247 19.77 4.20 3.51
N PRO A 248 20.17 2.92 3.33
CA PRO A 248 21.43 2.58 2.67
C PRO A 248 21.56 3.37 1.37
N LEU A 249 22.69 4.06 1.17
CA LEU A 249 23.10 4.51 -0.16
C LEU A 249 23.09 3.29 -1.07
N ASP A 250 21.98 3.12 -1.79
CA ASP A 250 21.80 2.05 -2.73
C ASP A 250 22.51 2.41 -4.04
N SER A 251 22.80 1.40 -4.85
CA SER A 251 23.35 1.59 -6.20
C SER A 251 22.54 2.62 -7.01
N ALA A 252 21.21 2.66 -6.78
CA ALA A 252 20.29 3.52 -7.51
C ALA A 252 20.56 5.02 -7.30
N SER A 253 20.96 5.43 -6.10
CA SER A 253 21.28 6.83 -5.79
C SER A 253 22.52 7.33 -6.55
N PHE A 254 23.59 6.54 -6.62
CA PHE A 254 24.78 6.90 -7.39
C PHE A 254 24.55 6.76 -8.90
N GLU A 255 23.83 5.73 -9.35
CA GLU A 255 23.39 5.60 -10.74
C GLU A 255 22.56 6.81 -11.20
N MET A 256 21.71 7.35 -10.32
CA MET A 256 20.97 8.57 -10.60
C MET A 256 21.91 9.77 -10.72
N LEU A 257 22.90 9.94 -9.82
CA LEU A 257 23.90 11.02 -9.92
C LEU A 257 24.69 10.94 -11.24
N LEU A 258 25.12 9.76 -11.63
CA LEU A 258 25.79 9.53 -12.92
C LEU A 258 24.86 9.85 -14.10
N CYS A 259 23.59 9.44 -14.01
CA CYS A 259 22.59 9.74 -15.02
C CYS A 259 22.35 11.25 -15.15
N LEU A 260 22.24 11.97 -14.03
CA LEU A 260 22.13 13.42 -13.98
C LEU A 260 23.38 14.08 -14.57
N HIS A 261 24.58 13.61 -14.24
CA HIS A 261 25.82 14.17 -14.78
C HIS A 261 25.87 14.08 -16.30
N VAL A 262 25.58 12.89 -16.84
CA VAL A 262 25.67 12.62 -18.27
C VAL A 262 24.56 13.32 -19.05
N ARG A 263 23.33 13.36 -18.52
CA ARG A 263 22.14 13.79 -19.28
C ARG A 263 21.62 15.17 -18.91
N PHE A 264 21.89 15.63 -17.69
CA PHE A 264 21.30 16.82 -17.07
C PHE A 264 22.36 17.62 -16.29
N ASN A 265 23.50 17.91 -16.92
CA ASN A 265 24.63 18.58 -16.26
C ASN A 265 24.26 19.95 -15.65
N ASP A 266 23.23 20.62 -16.18
CA ASP A 266 22.68 21.87 -15.64
C ASP A 266 22.23 21.76 -14.17
N VAL A 267 21.95 20.54 -13.68
CA VAL A 267 21.58 20.27 -12.28
C VAL A 267 22.74 20.55 -11.31
N PHE A 268 23.99 20.39 -11.76
CA PHE A 268 25.20 20.54 -10.93
C PHE A 268 25.59 22.01 -10.73
N THR A 269 24.62 22.80 -10.26
CA THR A 269 24.82 24.18 -9.81
C THR A 269 25.74 24.23 -8.58
N SER A 270 26.38 25.37 -8.33
CA SER A 270 27.21 25.55 -7.13
C SER A 270 26.44 25.26 -5.84
N HIS A 271 25.16 25.65 -5.77
CA HIS A 271 24.30 25.39 -4.62
C HIS A 271 23.99 23.90 -4.44
N PHE A 272 23.65 23.19 -5.51
CA PHE A 272 23.41 21.74 -5.47
C PHE A 272 24.67 20.97 -5.03
N LEU A 273 25.82 21.32 -5.61
CA LEU A 273 27.11 20.74 -5.29
C LEU A 273 27.53 21.01 -3.82
N GLU A 274 27.21 22.17 -3.28
CA GLU A 274 27.44 22.50 -1.86
C GLU A 274 26.58 21.63 -0.93
N LEU A 275 25.29 21.49 -1.23
CA LEU A 275 24.38 20.60 -0.49
C LEU A 275 24.81 19.13 -0.58
N LEU A 276 25.20 18.66 -1.76
CA LEU A 276 25.69 17.30 -1.98
C LEU A 276 26.92 17.02 -1.11
N ARG A 277 27.93 17.91 -1.13
CA ARG A 277 29.12 17.76 -0.28
C ARG A 277 28.78 17.80 1.22
N LYS A 278 27.89 18.70 1.63
CA LYS A 278 27.43 18.77 3.02
C LYS A 278 26.77 17.47 3.47
N ASN A 279 25.94 16.87 2.62
CA ASN A 279 25.30 15.59 2.92
C ASN A 279 26.33 14.46 3.01
N LEU A 280 27.27 14.37 2.06
CA LEU A 280 28.34 13.36 2.09
C LEU A 280 29.20 13.44 3.36
N LEU A 281 29.45 14.64 3.89
CA LEU A 281 30.24 14.87 5.12
C LEU A 281 29.48 14.58 6.41
N PHE A 282 28.16 14.77 6.44
CA PHE A 282 27.36 14.65 7.66
C PHE A 282 27.22 13.21 8.15
N TYR A 283 27.30 12.23 7.25
CA TYR A 283 27.07 10.81 7.57
C TYR A 283 28.39 10.04 7.80
N GLY A 284 28.82 9.95 9.05
CA GLY A 284 29.95 9.10 9.47
C GLY A 284 29.50 7.73 9.96
N GLY A 285 29.89 6.63 9.29
CA GLY A 285 29.50 5.29 9.72
C GLY A 285 29.90 4.14 8.79
N ARG A 286 29.11 3.06 8.80
CA ARG A 286 29.33 1.76 8.11
C ARG A 286 29.46 1.82 6.58
N TYR A 287 29.14 2.95 5.95
CA TYR A 287 29.06 3.14 4.49
C TYR A 287 30.15 4.06 3.92
N ARG A 288 31.17 4.38 4.72
CA ARG A 288 32.26 5.31 4.36
C ARG A 288 32.92 5.04 3.00
N PRO A 289 33.20 3.78 2.58
CA PRO A 289 33.84 3.54 1.29
C PRO A 289 33.03 4.00 0.07
N VAL A 290 31.70 3.84 0.09
CA VAL A 290 30.82 4.28 -1.01
C VAL A 290 30.71 5.82 -1.01
N LEU A 291 30.58 6.41 0.17
CA LEU A 291 30.57 7.86 0.34
C LEU A 291 31.88 8.50 -0.12
N ASP A 292 33.03 7.91 0.22
CA ASP A 292 34.34 8.35 -0.23
C ASP A 292 34.48 8.23 -1.76
N HIS A 293 33.96 7.15 -2.36
CA HIS A 293 33.94 7.00 -3.81
C HIS A 293 33.13 8.11 -4.50
N ILE A 294 31.94 8.41 -3.98
CA ILE A 294 31.10 9.49 -4.52
C ILE A 294 31.76 10.85 -4.29
N SER A 295 32.35 11.08 -3.11
CA SER A 295 33.07 12.33 -2.80
C SER A 295 34.24 12.53 -3.75
N ASN A 296 35.07 11.51 -3.96
CA ASN A 296 36.18 11.56 -4.89
C ASN A 296 35.69 11.85 -6.31
N TRP A 297 34.63 11.17 -6.76
CA TRP A 297 34.02 11.44 -8.06
C TRP A 297 33.51 12.89 -8.19
N VAL A 298 32.86 13.43 -7.14
CA VAL A 298 32.39 14.83 -7.13
C VAL A 298 33.57 15.79 -7.21
N ASP A 299 34.64 15.57 -6.45
CA ASP A 299 35.80 16.45 -6.40
C ASP A 299 36.63 16.38 -7.70
N GLU A 300 36.70 15.21 -8.34
CA GLU A 300 37.33 15.02 -9.65
C GLU A 300 36.58 15.75 -10.78
N ASN A 301 35.24 15.68 -10.79
CA ASN A 301 34.41 16.23 -11.87
C ASN A 301 34.01 17.70 -11.66
N TYR A 302 33.93 18.14 -10.40
CA TYR A 302 33.49 19.47 -10.01
C TYR A 302 34.40 20.02 -8.90
N PRO A 303 35.65 20.41 -9.20
CA PRO A 303 36.56 20.94 -8.18
C PRO A 303 36.02 22.24 -7.59
N THR A 304 36.15 22.42 -6.28
CA THR A 304 35.91 23.73 -5.65
C THR A 304 37.00 24.69 -6.11
N SER A 305 36.61 25.80 -6.76
CA SER A 305 37.59 26.86 -7.07
C SER A 305 38.31 27.24 -5.78
N PRO A 306 39.65 27.43 -5.81
CA PRO A 306 40.34 27.99 -4.66
C PRO A 306 39.66 29.33 -4.36
N MET A 307 39.13 29.46 -3.15
CA MET A 307 38.74 30.76 -2.61
C MET A 307 39.89 31.69 -2.91
N ASN A 308 39.65 32.72 -3.75
CA ASN A 308 40.59 33.82 -3.90
C ASN A 308 40.77 34.41 -2.51
N THR A 309 41.81 34.00 -1.81
CA THR A 309 42.34 34.66 -0.64
C THR A 309 42.84 36.01 -1.13
N SER A 310 41.94 36.98 -1.10
CA SER A 310 42.22 38.41 -1.31
C SER A 310 42.27 39.06 0.04
#